data_AF-A0A8B6E8H3-F1
#
_entry.id   AF-A0A8B6E8H3-F1
#
_cell.length_a   1.000
_cell.length_b   1.000
_cell.length_c   1.000
_cell.angle_alpha   90.00
_cell.angle_beta   90.00
_cell.angle_gamma   90.00
#
_symmetry.space_group_name_H-M   'P 1'
#
loop_
_entity.id
_entity.type
_entity.pdbx_description
1 polymer ?
#
loop_
_entity_poly.entity_id
_entity_poly.type
_entity_poly.pdbx_seq_one_letter_code
_entity_poly.pdbx_strand_id
1 'polypeptide(L)'
;MQNIEDGPPPLPDGKDYHVFFSYRNTEGDKEWTRNVIRELETRGFKCCDHDLEFLPGKDIVENIKDFMRRSVKIVHVLSKEYTESYYCKLEVHFSLYMSLTERQHVLIPVKREDCDIPEDFEFLTWIDAKGDSMQWFPQLVTAIKAPVNAGFTQPFLQVHKYKIFDTIFQETSTSSCCGDAFQTRFIPDYLRRSGIDFNPEVFTKLIAGMTPNRLIKQRMFINPWWPTCVILYFLLPEFLIGGFGMIFVDPEDKEMIPIGILCLVVFAIFGIAWPCYCIFASWKGRSEMKSSLDGINKVLMFYNIFMTYTVSRMSAKVTIYFIYYDIGPCLQYIQIRQSRRNSETRLKMVYVEEELEDESAPLIGPDKTNNQK
;
A
#
# COMPACT_ATOMS: atom_id res chain seq x y z
N MET A 1 -18.77 -10.54 15.91
CA MET A 1 -18.40 -11.96 15.72
C MET A 1 -18.37 -12.20 14.21
N GLN A 2 -17.18 -12.30 13.61
CA GLN A 2 -17.04 -12.69 12.19
C GLN A 2 -16.83 -14.20 12.15
N ASN A 3 -17.58 -14.88 11.29
CA ASN A 3 -17.59 -16.33 11.12
C ASN A 3 -16.20 -16.86 10.77
N ILE A 4 -15.57 -17.53 11.74
CA ILE A 4 -14.41 -18.39 11.55
C ILE A 4 -14.96 -19.81 11.30
N GLU A 5 -15.65 -20.01 10.17
CA GLU A 5 -16.26 -21.32 9.83
C GLU A 5 -15.78 -21.94 8.52
N ASP A 6 -14.89 -21.30 7.75
CA ASP A 6 -14.17 -22.03 6.72
C ASP A 6 -12.98 -22.76 7.35
N GLY A 7 -12.88 -24.07 7.17
CA GLY A 7 -11.73 -24.87 7.59
C GLY A 7 -10.42 -24.46 6.89
N PRO A 8 -9.32 -25.22 7.07
CA PRO A 8 -8.10 -24.98 6.31
C PRO A 8 -8.30 -25.28 4.81
N PRO A 9 -7.51 -24.64 3.93
CA PRO A 9 -7.48 -25.03 2.52
C PRO A 9 -7.00 -26.49 2.38
N PRO A 10 -7.43 -27.23 1.34
CA PRO A 10 -6.95 -28.59 1.12
C PRO A 10 -5.44 -28.61 0.92
N LEU A 11 -4.80 -29.69 1.40
CA LEU A 11 -3.36 -29.86 1.24
C LEU A 11 -3.00 -30.11 -0.23
N PRO A 12 -2.00 -29.40 -0.78
CA PRO A 12 -1.46 -29.68 -2.10
C PRO A 12 -0.83 -31.08 -2.19
N ASP A 13 -0.77 -31.64 -3.40
CA ASP A 13 -0.10 -32.92 -3.64
C ASP A 13 1.37 -32.89 -3.16
N GLY A 14 1.77 -33.91 -2.41
CA GLY A 14 3.10 -34.03 -1.82
C GLY A 14 3.32 -33.22 -0.53
N LYS A 15 2.26 -32.63 0.04
CA LYS A 15 2.30 -31.96 1.36
C LYS A 15 1.48 -32.74 2.39
N ASP A 16 2.08 -32.97 3.55
CA ASP A 16 1.46 -33.69 4.66
C ASP A 16 0.88 -32.74 5.72
N TYR A 17 1.43 -31.52 5.81
CA TYR A 17 1.12 -30.54 6.85
C TYR A 17 0.82 -29.16 6.27
N HIS A 18 -0.09 -28.44 6.91
CA HIS A 18 -0.37 -27.04 6.56
C HIS A 18 0.74 -26.13 7.08
N VAL A 19 1.29 -26.45 8.26
CA VAL A 19 2.27 -25.62 8.93
C VAL A 19 3.29 -26.45 9.70
N PHE A 20 4.56 -26.09 9.57
CA PHE A 20 5.67 -26.55 10.38
C PHE A 20 5.99 -25.51 11.45
N PHE A 21 6.16 -25.93 12.71
CA PHE A 21 6.59 -25.04 13.80
C PHE A 21 8.08 -25.24 14.12
N SER A 22 8.86 -24.22 13.80
CA SER A 22 10.26 -24.07 14.20
C SER A 22 10.30 -23.25 15.49
N TYR A 23 10.77 -23.86 16.57
CA TYR A 23 10.87 -23.25 17.90
C TYR A 23 12.04 -23.86 18.66
N ARG A 24 12.45 -23.26 19.78
CA ARG A 24 13.53 -23.82 20.60
C ARG A 24 12.96 -24.87 21.56
N ASN A 25 13.64 -25.99 21.76
CA ASN A 25 13.25 -27.01 22.74
C ASN A 25 13.56 -26.57 24.20
N THR A 26 13.09 -25.40 24.60
CA THR A 26 12.97 -24.96 26.00
C THR A 26 11.53 -25.20 26.46
N GLU A 27 11.33 -25.43 27.76
CA GLU A 27 9.99 -25.73 28.28
C GLU A 27 8.98 -24.65 27.94
N GLY A 28 9.39 -23.37 28.04
CA GLY A 28 8.53 -22.23 27.73
C GLY A 28 8.09 -22.15 26.27
N ASP A 29 9.01 -22.31 25.31
CA ASP A 29 8.68 -22.24 23.89
C ASP A 29 7.86 -23.46 23.45
N LYS A 30 8.18 -24.63 24.01
CA LYS A 30 7.49 -25.88 23.75
C LYS A 30 6.05 -25.87 24.24
N GLU A 31 5.82 -25.46 25.48
CA GLU A 31 4.48 -25.36 26.05
C GLU A 31 3.63 -24.36 25.26
N TRP A 32 4.17 -23.17 24.99
CA TRP A 32 3.47 -22.14 24.23
C TRP A 32 3.12 -22.64 22.82
N THR A 33 4.09 -23.20 22.10
CA THR A 33 3.87 -23.68 20.71
C THR A 33 2.84 -24.79 20.65
N ARG A 34 2.86 -25.73 21.62
CA ARG A 34 1.86 -26.81 21.69
C ARG A 34 0.45 -26.31 21.95
N ASN A 35 0.29 -25.25 22.75
CA ASN A 35 -1.01 -24.63 22.95
C ASN A 35 -1.54 -24.01 21.64
N VAL A 36 -0.68 -23.35 20.87
CA VAL A 36 -1.02 -22.81 19.54
C VAL A 36 -1.39 -23.93 18.56
N ILE A 37 -0.60 -25.01 18.53
CA ILE A 37 -0.85 -26.18 17.68
C ILE A 37 -2.21 -26.80 18.01
N ARG A 38 -2.52 -27.02 19.29
CA ARG A 38 -3.83 -27.55 19.72
C ARG A 38 -4.99 -26.66 19.25
N GLU A 39 -4.84 -25.34 19.38
CA GLU A 39 -5.87 -24.41 18.90
C GLU A 39 -6.04 -24.44 17.38
N LEU A 40 -4.96 -24.65 16.62
CA LEU A 40 -5.03 -24.83 15.16
C LEU A 40 -5.64 -26.19 14.77
N GLU A 41 -5.29 -27.27 15.46
CA GLU A 41 -5.81 -28.61 15.21
C GLU A 41 -7.31 -28.72 15.49
N THR A 42 -7.81 -28.04 16.54
CA THR A 42 -9.26 -27.93 16.80
C THR A 42 -10.03 -27.22 15.68
N ARG A 43 -9.33 -26.42 14.86
CA ARG A 43 -9.86 -25.74 13.67
C ARG A 43 -9.59 -26.53 12.37
N GLY A 44 -9.08 -27.76 12.48
CA GLY A 44 -8.85 -28.70 11.37
C GLY A 44 -7.49 -28.63 10.70
N PHE A 45 -6.57 -27.75 11.14
CA PHE A 45 -5.23 -27.67 10.56
C PHE A 45 -4.38 -28.87 10.98
N LYS A 46 -3.70 -29.49 10.01
CA LYS A 46 -2.58 -30.42 10.27
C LYS A 46 -1.29 -29.64 10.52
N CYS A 47 -0.76 -29.71 11.72
CA CYS A 47 0.47 -29.05 12.14
C CYS A 47 1.59 -30.08 12.34
N CYS A 48 2.83 -29.70 12.06
CA CYS A 48 4.02 -30.49 12.36
C CYS A 48 4.76 -29.90 13.57
N ASP A 49 4.91 -30.71 14.62
CA ASP A 49 5.72 -30.41 15.80
C ASP A 49 7.10 -31.10 15.63
N HIS A 50 8.15 -30.31 15.41
CA HIS A 50 9.48 -30.83 15.10
C HIS A 50 10.03 -31.74 16.21
N ASP A 51 9.68 -31.51 17.48
CA ASP A 51 10.22 -32.27 18.61
C ASP A 51 9.63 -33.69 18.72
N LEU A 52 8.45 -33.92 18.13
CA LEU A 52 7.77 -35.23 18.15
C LEU A 52 8.08 -36.09 16.92
N GLU A 53 8.48 -35.47 15.80
CA GLU A 53 8.52 -36.16 14.52
C GLU A 53 9.94 -36.51 14.04
N PHE A 54 11.00 -36.04 14.69
CA PHE A 54 12.37 -36.35 14.27
C PHE A 54 12.69 -37.85 14.38
N LEU A 55 13.18 -38.41 13.28
CA LEU A 55 13.63 -39.80 13.25
C LEU A 55 14.97 -39.91 13.99
N PRO A 56 15.07 -40.74 15.05
CA PRO A 56 16.33 -40.97 15.75
C PRO A 56 17.37 -41.56 14.79
N GLY A 57 18.60 -41.01 14.82
CA GLY A 57 19.70 -41.48 13.98
C GLY A 57 19.80 -40.83 12.59
N LYS A 58 18.81 -40.04 12.18
CA LYS A 58 18.92 -39.15 11.01
C LYS A 58 19.52 -37.80 11.42
N ASP A 59 20.30 -37.18 10.54
CA ASP A 59 20.87 -35.86 10.78
C ASP A 59 19.76 -34.84 11.08
N ILE A 60 19.98 -34.00 12.11
CA ILE A 60 18.97 -33.04 12.58
C ILE A 60 18.59 -32.06 11.47
N VAL A 61 19.58 -31.59 10.69
CA VAL A 61 19.33 -30.66 9.58
C VAL A 61 18.50 -31.32 8.49
N GLU A 62 18.78 -32.59 8.20
CA GLU A 62 18.03 -33.36 7.21
C GLU A 62 16.59 -33.64 7.66
N ASN A 63 16.38 -33.97 8.94
CA ASN A 63 15.05 -34.07 9.54
C ASN A 63 14.27 -32.76 9.35
N ILE A 64 14.85 -31.62 9.73
CA ILE A 64 14.20 -30.30 9.59
C ILE A 64 13.85 -30.02 8.12
N LYS A 65 14.78 -30.25 7.19
CA LYS A 65 14.54 -30.05 5.75
C LYS A 65 13.36 -30.86 5.24
N ASP A 66 13.23 -32.11 5.67
CA ASP A 66 12.15 -32.98 5.23
C ASP A 66 10.79 -32.53 5.77
N PHE A 67 10.70 -32.11 7.03
CA PHE A 67 9.46 -31.59 7.60
C PHE A 67 9.09 -30.22 7.02
N MET A 68 10.07 -29.35 6.74
CA MET A 68 9.85 -28.10 6.02
C MET A 68 9.28 -28.38 4.62
N ARG A 69 9.87 -29.30 3.85
CA ARG A 69 9.40 -29.65 2.49
C ARG A 69 8.00 -30.25 2.47
N ARG A 70 7.63 -31.04 3.48
CA ARG A 70 6.30 -31.63 3.60
C ARG A 70 5.24 -30.65 4.13
N SER A 71 5.64 -29.43 4.46
CA SER A 71 4.76 -28.38 4.98
C SER A 71 4.50 -27.29 3.96
N VAL A 72 3.29 -26.70 3.99
CA VAL A 72 2.93 -25.56 3.14
C VAL A 72 3.51 -24.25 3.69
N LYS A 73 3.43 -24.06 5.01
CA LYS A 73 3.88 -22.87 5.74
C LYS A 73 4.92 -23.24 6.78
N ILE A 74 5.78 -22.29 7.12
CA ILE A 74 6.79 -22.44 8.17
C ILE A 74 6.60 -21.30 9.16
N VAL A 75 6.29 -21.61 10.40
CA VAL A 75 6.19 -20.65 11.51
C VAL A 75 7.47 -20.71 12.33
N HIS A 76 8.13 -19.58 12.49
CA HIS A 76 9.29 -19.45 13.37
C HIS A 76 8.87 -18.73 14.66
N VAL A 77 8.95 -19.43 15.80
CA VAL A 77 8.62 -18.88 17.11
C VAL A 77 9.86 -18.21 17.68
N LEU A 78 9.89 -16.87 17.62
CA LEU A 78 11.01 -16.06 18.07
C LEU A 78 10.90 -15.78 19.58
N SER A 79 11.89 -16.27 20.31
CA SER A 79 12.18 -16.02 21.72
C SER A 79 13.66 -15.65 21.88
N LYS A 80 14.08 -15.19 23.07
CA LYS A 80 15.50 -14.91 23.33
C LYS A 80 16.34 -16.15 23.08
N GLU A 81 15.93 -17.29 23.63
CA GLU A 81 16.65 -18.57 23.50
C GLU A 81 16.64 -19.11 22.06
N TYR A 82 15.60 -18.83 21.29
CA TYR A 82 15.57 -19.16 19.86
C TYR A 82 16.62 -18.35 19.09
N THR A 83 16.69 -17.04 19.33
CA THR A 83 17.58 -16.13 18.56
C THR A 83 19.06 -16.34 18.83
N GLU A 84 19.40 -16.85 20.01
CA GLU A 84 20.78 -17.20 20.40
C GLU A 84 21.21 -18.58 19.88
N SER A 85 20.28 -19.44 19.47
CA SER A 85 20.58 -20.83 19.10
C SER A 85 21.17 -20.97 17.70
N TYR A 86 22.28 -21.72 17.60
CA TYR A 86 22.92 -22.06 16.32
C TYR A 86 21.98 -22.80 15.35
N TYR A 87 21.23 -23.78 15.86
CA TYR A 87 20.31 -24.57 15.04
C TYR A 87 19.16 -23.72 14.52
N CYS A 88 18.63 -22.81 15.34
CA CYS A 88 17.59 -21.88 14.91
C CYS A 88 18.08 -20.94 13.81
N LYS A 89 19.32 -20.42 13.88
CA LYS A 89 19.90 -19.62 12.77
C LYS A 89 20.01 -20.43 11.47
N LEU A 90 20.39 -21.70 11.57
CA LEU A 90 20.50 -22.60 10.43
C LEU A 90 19.12 -22.92 9.81
N GLU A 91 18.10 -23.13 10.64
CA GLU A 91 16.71 -23.32 10.21
C GLU A 91 16.18 -22.10 9.45
N VAL A 92 16.46 -20.90 9.94
CA VAL A 92 16.09 -19.63 9.31
C VAL A 92 16.77 -19.48 7.94
N HIS A 93 18.08 -19.76 7.87
CA HIS A 93 18.81 -19.67 6.61
C HIS A 93 18.26 -20.65 5.56
N PHE A 94 17.93 -21.89 5.96
CA PHE A 94 17.33 -22.86 5.05
C PHE A 94 15.91 -22.49 4.65
N SER A 95 15.08 -22.02 5.59
CA SER A 95 13.71 -21.64 5.29
C SER A 95 13.66 -20.44 4.34
N LEU A 96 14.54 -19.46 4.52
CA LEU A 96 14.76 -18.33 3.60
C LEU A 96 15.24 -18.80 2.23
N TYR A 97 16.24 -19.66 2.16
CA TYR A 97 16.74 -20.21 0.91
C TYR A 97 15.64 -20.91 0.11
N MET A 98 14.84 -21.76 0.78
CA MET A 98 13.72 -22.49 0.17
C MET A 98 12.60 -21.53 -0.28
N SER A 99 12.28 -20.52 0.53
CA SER A 99 11.29 -19.50 0.18
C SER A 99 11.72 -18.68 -1.04
N LEU A 100 12.98 -18.24 -1.09
CA LEU A 100 13.50 -17.38 -2.16
C LEU A 100 13.77 -18.14 -3.47
N THR A 101 14.36 -19.33 -3.36
CA THR A 101 14.84 -20.10 -4.52
C THR A 101 13.74 -20.96 -5.12
N GLU A 102 12.95 -21.62 -4.26
CA GLU A 102 11.95 -22.58 -4.72
C GLU A 102 10.55 -21.96 -4.77
N ARG A 103 10.31 -20.81 -4.11
CA ARG A 103 8.99 -20.15 -3.97
C ARG A 103 7.89 -21.09 -3.44
N GLN A 104 8.29 -22.13 -2.71
CA GLN A 104 7.39 -23.20 -2.27
C GLN A 104 6.78 -22.96 -0.89
N HIS A 105 7.32 -22.03 -0.10
CA HIS A 105 6.97 -21.87 1.30
C HIS A 105 6.80 -20.39 1.66
N VAL A 106 5.87 -20.11 2.57
CA VAL A 106 5.75 -18.79 3.21
C VAL A 106 6.24 -18.89 4.64
N LEU A 107 7.17 -18.01 4.98
CA LEU A 107 7.75 -17.88 6.32
C LEU A 107 6.89 -16.94 7.14
N ILE A 108 6.52 -17.36 8.35
CA ILE A 108 5.69 -16.60 9.27
C ILE A 108 6.45 -16.49 10.60
N PRO A 109 7.25 -15.43 10.80
CA PRO A 109 7.87 -15.20 12.09
C PRO A 109 6.81 -14.76 13.12
N VAL A 110 6.86 -15.33 14.32
CA VAL A 110 5.97 -15.00 15.44
C VAL A 110 6.82 -14.66 16.64
N LYS A 111 6.80 -13.40 17.05
CA LYS A 111 7.58 -12.89 18.18
C LYS A 111 6.82 -13.12 19.48
N ARG A 112 7.18 -14.17 20.21
CA ARG A 112 6.56 -14.58 21.48
C ARG A 112 6.89 -13.62 22.62
N GLU A 113 8.12 -13.13 22.64
CA GLU A 113 8.66 -12.26 23.69
C GLU A 113 9.62 -11.21 23.12
N ASP A 114 10.09 -10.29 23.96
CA ASP A 114 11.08 -9.29 23.54
C ASP A 114 12.46 -9.91 23.33
N CYS A 115 12.75 -10.23 22.08
CA CYS A 115 14.06 -10.69 21.60
C CYS A 115 14.57 -9.83 20.44
N ASP A 116 15.89 -9.88 20.23
CA ASP A 116 16.54 -9.30 19.07
C ASP A 116 16.22 -10.13 17.84
N ILE A 117 15.80 -9.47 16.76
CA ILE A 117 15.39 -10.16 15.55
C ILE A 117 16.67 -10.45 14.75
N PRO A 118 16.92 -11.73 14.37
CA PRO A 118 18.09 -12.07 13.56
C PRO A 118 18.14 -11.23 12.28
N GLU A 119 19.34 -10.82 11.85
CA GLU A 119 19.54 -10.02 10.63
C GLU A 119 18.88 -10.66 9.40
N ASP A 120 18.89 -12.00 9.33
CA ASP A 120 18.23 -12.78 8.28
C ASP A 120 16.71 -12.52 8.18
N PHE A 121 16.07 -12.13 9.28
CA PHE A 121 14.66 -11.75 9.35
C PHE A 121 14.40 -10.24 9.20
N GLU A 122 15.43 -9.39 9.08
CA GLU A 122 15.25 -7.92 9.02
C GLU A 122 14.30 -7.50 7.88
N PHE A 123 14.29 -8.25 6.79
CA PHE A 123 13.44 -7.96 5.64
C PHE A 123 12.03 -8.52 5.76
N LEU A 124 11.75 -9.36 6.76
CA LEU A 124 10.48 -10.05 6.99
C LEU A 124 9.72 -9.41 8.15
N THR A 125 8.40 -9.34 8.03
CA THR A 125 7.54 -8.93 9.17
C THR A 125 7.22 -10.12 10.06
N TRP A 126 7.01 -9.84 11.34
CA TRP A 126 6.59 -10.83 12.33
C TRP A 126 5.22 -10.49 12.91
N ILE A 127 4.54 -11.51 13.45
CA ILE A 127 3.35 -11.36 14.28
C ILE A 127 3.82 -11.12 15.72
N ASP A 128 3.40 -10.04 16.37
CA ASP A 128 3.68 -9.82 17.79
C ASP A 128 2.68 -10.61 18.65
N ALA A 129 3.19 -11.64 19.33
CA ALA A 129 2.41 -12.55 20.17
C ALA A 129 2.63 -12.32 21.67
N LYS A 130 3.18 -11.16 22.08
CA LYS A 130 3.34 -10.78 23.50
C LYS A 130 2.01 -10.46 24.18
N GLY A 131 1.02 -10.04 23.39
CA GLY A 131 -0.29 -9.60 23.87
C GLY A 131 -1.34 -10.71 23.98
N ASP A 132 -2.61 -10.29 24.11
CA ASP A 132 -3.77 -11.18 24.18
C ASP A 132 -3.90 -12.05 22.91
N SER A 133 -4.11 -13.37 23.09
CA SER A 133 -4.28 -14.33 22.01
C SER A 133 -5.44 -13.98 21.08
N MET A 134 -6.46 -13.28 21.59
CA MET A 134 -7.57 -12.79 20.76
C MET A 134 -7.13 -11.80 19.67
N GLN A 135 -5.98 -11.14 19.82
CA GLN A 135 -5.50 -10.13 18.86
C GLN A 135 -4.56 -10.71 17.81
N TRP A 136 -3.61 -11.56 18.20
CA TRP A 136 -2.57 -12.07 17.29
C TRP A 136 -2.93 -13.40 16.64
N PHE A 137 -3.70 -14.27 17.32
CA PHE A 137 -4.02 -15.60 16.79
C PHE A 137 -4.84 -15.55 15.49
N PRO A 138 -5.83 -14.65 15.31
CA PRO A 138 -6.52 -14.51 14.03
C PRO A 138 -5.59 -14.10 12.88
N GLN A 139 -4.53 -13.34 13.17
CA GLN A 139 -3.52 -12.95 12.18
C GLN A 139 -2.71 -14.16 11.74
N LEU A 140 -2.33 -15.02 12.70
CA LEU A 140 -1.63 -16.28 12.41
C LEU A 140 -2.49 -17.21 11.53
N VAL A 141 -3.75 -17.42 11.88
CA VAL A 141 -4.68 -18.24 11.08
C VAL A 141 -4.81 -17.69 9.66
N THR A 142 -4.93 -16.36 9.52
CA THR A 142 -5.03 -15.70 8.21
C THR A 142 -3.75 -15.89 7.40
N ALA A 143 -2.58 -15.76 8.03
CA ALA A 143 -1.28 -15.97 7.40
C ALA A 143 -1.10 -17.43 6.91
N ILE A 144 -1.56 -18.41 7.70
CA ILE A 144 -1.49 -19.83 7.32
C ILE A 144 -2.42 -20.13 6.14
N LYS A 145 -3.64 -19.56 6.12
CA LYS A 145 -4.61 -19.75 5.02
C LYS A 145 -4.23 -19.02 3.73
N ALA A 146 -3.36 -18.01 3.80
CA ALA A 146 -2.97 -17.24 2.64
C ALA A 146 -2.30 -18.13 1.56
N PRO A 147 -2.53 -17.87 0.26
CA PRO A 147 -1.85 -18.62 -0.80
C PRO A 147 -0.32 -18.43 -0.70
N VAL A 148 0.46 -19.38 -1.23
CA VAL A 148 1.94 -19.32 -1.13
C VAL A 148 2.50 -18.05 -1.80
N ASN A 149 1.83 -17.56 -2.85
CA ASN A 149 2.23 -16.35 -3.57
C ASN A 149 1.88 -15.04 -2.83
N ALA A 150 1.16 -15.10 -1.70
CA ALA A 150 0.72 -13.90 -0.98
C ALA A 150 1.79 -13.28 -0.06
N GLY A 151 2.92 -13.96 0.15
CA GLY A 151 3.94 -13.60 1.16
C GLY A 151 4.53 -12.18 1.04
N PHE A 152 4.34 -11.50 -0.09
CA PHE A 152 4.80 -10.12 -0.32
C PHE A 152 3.66 -9.12 -0.63
N THR A 153 2.42 -9.58 -0.77
CA THR A 153 1.29 -8.75 -1.26
C THR A 153 0.21 -8.55 -0.21
N GLN A 154 0.34 -9.08 1.00
CA GLN A 154 -0.70 -8.96 2.02
C GLN A 154 -0.46 -7.77 2.96
N PRO A 155 -1.48 -6.90 3.16
CA PRO A 155 -1.38 -5.72 4.01
C PRO A 155 -0.84 -5.98 5.42
N PHE A 156 -1.29 -7.08 6.05
CA PHE A 156 -0.95 -7.40 7.44
C PHE A 156 0.52 -7.85 7.64
N LEU A 157 1.12 -8.45 6.61
CA LEU A 157 2.55 -8.83 6.56
C LEU A 157 3.45 -7.64 6.17
N GLN A 158 2.94 -6.40 6.15
CA GLN A 158 3.76 -5.20 5.96
C GLN A 158 3.56 -4.15 7.07
N VAL A 159 2.59 -4.36 7.97
CA VAL A 159 2.17 -3.40 9.04
C VAL A 159 3.31 -2.94 9.93
N HIS A 160 4.31 -3.79 10.17
CA HIS A 160 5.39 -3.50 11.12
C HIS A 160 6.67 -2.98 10.47
N LYS A 161 6.79 -3.09 9.12
CA LYS A 161 8.00 -2.64 8.40
C LYS A 161 7.98 -1.15 8.09
N TYR A 162 6.80 -0.59 7.85
CA TYR A 162 6.60 0.81 7.49
C TYR A 162 5.50 1.42 8.35
N LYS A 163 5.73 2.62 8.88
CA LYS A 163 4.66 3.39 9.50
C LYS A 163 3.70 3.88 8.40
N ILE A 164 2.46 4.11 8.78
CA ILE A 164 1.46 4.66 7.87
C ILE A 164 1.97 6.01 7.35
N PHE A 165 1.97 6.17 6.02
CA PHE A 165 2.51 7.33 5.28
C PHE A 165 4.03 7.47 5.27
N ASP A 166 4.78 6.40 5.59
CA ASP A 166 6.22 6.42 5.38
C ASP A 166 6.58 6.47 3.90
N THR A 167 7.60 7.27 3.58
CA THR A 167 8.18 7.31 2.24
C THR A 167 9.13 6.13 2.09
N ILE A 168 8.73 5.14 1.29
CA ILE A 168 9.54 3.94 1.01
C ILE A 168 10.68 4.28 0.06
N PHE A 169 10.41 5.14 -0.93
CA PHE A 169 11.38 5.48 -1.96
C PHE A 169 11.11 6.88 -2.53
N GLN A 170 12.18 7.56 -2.93
CA GLN A 170 12.09 8.81 -3.66
C GLN A 170 13.12 8.82 -4.80
N GLU A 171 12.72 9.33 -5.96
CA GLU A 171 13.63 9.55 -7.07
C GLU A 171 13.40 10.89 -7.72
N THR A 172 14.50 11.59 -8.01
CA THR A 172 14.47 12.88 -8.68
C THR A 172 14.88 12.71 -10.13
N SER A 173 14.13 13.31 -11.03
CA SER A 173 14.35 13.23 -12.47
C SER A 173 15.77 13.66 -12.85
N THR A 174 16.44 12.91 -13.72
CA THR A 174 17.73 13.29 -14.29
C THR A 174 17.55 14.42 -15.29
N SER A 175 18.34 15.47 -15.16
CA SER A 175 18.26 16.63 -16.04
C SER A 175 18.92 16.34 -17.39
N SER A 176 18.14 16.06 -18.43
CA SER A 176 18.56 16.35 -19.80
C SER A 176 17.35 16.51 -20.69
N CYS A 177 17.45 17.46 -21.62
CA CYS A 177 16.44 17.79 -22.63
C CYS A 177 16.04 16.58 -23.51
N CYS A 178 16.84 15.51 -23.48
CA CYS A 178 16.64 14.25 -24.18
C CYS A 178 17.14 13.10 -23.28
N GLY A 179 16.31 12.08 -23.03
CA GLY A 179 16.62 10.91 -22.21
C GLY A 179 15.43 10.43 -21.37
N ASP A 180 15.53 9.24 -20.78
CA ASP A 180 14.55 8.76 -19.81
C ASP A 180 14.52 9.69 -18.59
N ALA A 181 13.32 10.07 -18.16
CA ALA A 181 13.17 11.03 -17.06
C ALA A 181 13.62 10.48 -15.70
N PHE A 182 13.57 9.15 -15.53
CA PHE A 182 13.85 8.42 -14.30
C PHE A 182 14.63 7.13 -14.61
N GLN A 183 15.56 6.75 -13.74
CA GLN A 183 16.33 5.52 -13.80
C GLN A 183 15.50 4.35 -13.25
N THR A 184 14.53 3.91 -14.04
CA THR A 184 13.56 2.87 -13.68
C THR A 184 14.14 1.51 -13.31
N ARG A 185 15.40 1.22 -13.65
CA ARG A 185 16.03 -0.08 -13.39
C ARG A 185 16.35 -0.32 -11.91
N PHE A 186 16.63 0.72 -11.14
CA PHE A 186 17.03 0.60 -9.74
C PHE A 186 15.86 0.55 -8.76
N ILE A 187 14.71 1.12 -9.13
CA ILE A 187 13.52 1.22 -8.27
C ILE A 187 12.91 -0.17 -7.98
N PRO A 188 12.67 -1.05 -8.97
CA PRO A 188 12.14 -2.39 -8.73
C PRO A 188 13.02 -3.24 -7.83
N ASP A 189 14.36 -3.16 -7.99
CA ASP A 189 15.29 -3.94 -7.18
C ASP A 189 15.32 -3.46 -5.72
N TYR A 190 15.15 -2.17 -5.47
CA TYR A 190 14.99 -1.64 -4.12
C TYR A 190 13.66 -2.05 -3.52
N LEU A 191 12.54 -1.84 -4.23
CA LEU A 191 11.20 -2.25 -3.76
C LEU A 191 11.12 -3.76 -3.48
N ARG A 192 11.77 -4.59 -4.30
CA ARG A 192 11.89 -6.04 -4.06
C ARG A 192 12.67 -6.35 -2.78
N ARG A 193 13.81 -5.69 -2.55
CA ARG A 193 14.56 -5.81 -1.26
C ARG A 193 13.77 -5.29 -0.07
N SER A 194 12.91 -4.30 -0.30
CA SER A 194 11.94 -3.79 0.67
C SER A 194 10.78 -4.76 0.91
N GLY A 195 10.73 -5.92 0.25
CA GLY A 195 9.69 -6.95 0.48
C GLY A 195 8.39 -6.69 -0.30
N ILE A 196 8.43 -5.83 -1.31
CA ILE A 196 7.32 -5.61 -2.25
C ILE A 196 7.73 -6.27 -3.57
N ASP A 197 7.20 -7.46 -3.84
CA ASP A 197 7.43 -8.13 -5.12
C ASP A 197 6.54 -7.51 -6.20
N PHE A 198 7.16 -6.78 -7.13
CA PHE A 198 6.49 -6.05 -8.19
C PHE A 198 7.01 -6.54 -9.55
N ASN A 199 6.12 -6.71 -10.53
CA ASN A 199 6.54 -7.08 -11.88
C ASN A 199 7.37 -5.92 -12.50
N PRO A 200 8.66 -6.12 -12.80
CA PRO A 200 9.53 -5.06 -13.33
C PRO A 200 9.01 -4.46 -14.63
N GLU A 201 8.42 -5.28 -15.51
CA GLU A 201 7.92 -4.81 -16.81
C GLU A 201 6.72 -3.87 -16.64
N VAL A 202 5.82 -4.21 -15.71
CA VAL A 202 4.66 -3.36 -15.38
C VAL A 202 5.16 -2.05 -14.80
N PHE A 203 6.13 -2.09 -13.88
CA PHE A 203 6.71 -0.91 -13.28
C PHE A 203 7.40 -0.01 -14.29
N THR A 204 8.28 -0.57 -15.13
CA THR A 204 8.95 0.18 -16.19
C THR A 204 7.94 0.80 -17.15
N LYS A 205 6.87 0.08 -17.51
CA LYS A 205 5.78 0.63 -18.33
C LYS A 205 5.01 1.75 -17.64
N LEU A 206 4.78 1.65 -16.33
CA LEU A 206 4.10 2.68 -15.53
C LEU A 206 4.93 3.98 -15.46
N ILE A 207 6.22 3.87 -15.14
CA ILE A 207 7.11 5.04 -15.08
C ILE A 207 7.41 5.59 -16.49
N ALA A 208 7.59 4.73 -17.49
CA ALA A 208 7.74 5.17 -18.88
C ALA A 208 6.48 5.92 -19.38
N GLY A 209 5.29 5.57 -18.88
CA GLY A 209 4.06 6.33 -19.10
C GLY A 209 4.12 7.78 -18.60
N MET A 210 4.97 8.08 -17.61
CA MET A 210 5.34 9.44 -17.19
C MET A 210 6.46 9.98 -18.08
N THR A 211 6.17 10.10 -19.39
CA THR A 211 7.16 10.48 -20.40
C THR A 211 7.84 11.84 -20.14
N PRO A 212 9.13 11.98 -20.51
CA PRO A 212 9.89 13.24 -20.41
C PRO A 212 9.22 14.41 -21.16
N ASN A 213 8.49 14.17 -22.24
CA ASN A 213 7.76 15.22 -22.98
C ASN A 213 6.71 15.95 -22.12
N ARG A 214 6.08 15.26 -21.16
CA ARG A 214 5.13 15.86 -20.22
C ARG A 214 5.84 16.71 -19.17
N LEU A 215 7.00 16.25 -18.72
CA LEU A 215 7.88 16.95 -17.78
C LEU A 215 8.53 18.19 -18.40
N ILE A 216 8.91 18.13 -19.68
CA ILE A 216 9.46 19.24 -20.47
C ILE A 216 8.41 20.35 -20.67
N LYS A 217 7.16 19.98 -20.99
CA LYS A 217 6.03 20.92 -21.03
C LYS A 217 5.71 21.51 -19.66
N GLN A 218 6.04 20.85 -18.56
CA GLN A 218 5.91 21.49 -17.25
C GLN A 218 7.08 22.46 -17.01
N ARG A 219 8.32 22.06 -17.34
CA ARG A 219 9.57 22.80 -17.16
C ARG A 219 9.62 24.15 -17.88
N MET A 220 9.18 24.21 -19.14
CA MET A 220 9.13 25.47 -19.89
C MET A 220 8.19 26.52 -19.26
N PHE A 221 7.21 26.09 -18.43
CA PHE A 221 6.14 26.95 -17.93
C PHE A 221 5.94 26.88 -16.41
N ILE A 222 6.92 26.36 -15.64
CA ILE A 222 6.89 26.37 -14.17
C ILE A 222 7.16 27.77 -13.62
N ASN A 223 7.78 28.65 -14.41
CA ASN A 223 7.95 30.04 -14.01
C ASN A 223 7.84 31.00 -15.21
N PRO A 224 6.64 31.13 -15.81
CA PRO A 224 6.44 32.02 -16.94
C PRO A 224 6.47 33.48 -16.50
N TRP A 225 6.40 33.77 -15.21
CA TRP A 225 6.38 35.12 -14.70
C TRP A 225 7.74 35.80 -14.87
N TRP A 226 8.88 35.13 -14.68
CA TRP A 226 10.16 35.84 -14.79
C TRP A 226 10.47 36.32 -16.23
N PRO A 227 10.31 35.53 -17.31
CA PRO A 227 10.54 36.03 -18.66
C PRO A 227 9.41 36.97 -19.09
N THR A 228 8.15 36.68 -18.73
CA THR A 228 7.03 37.56 -19.09
C THR A 228 7.13 38.90 -18.38
N CYS A 229 7.53 38.95 -17.10
CA CYS A 229 7.76 40.20 -16.37
C CYS A 229 8.98 40.96 -16.92
N VAL A 230 10.05 40.27 -17.34
CA VAL A 230 11.19 40.92 -18.01
C VAL A 230 10.75 41.51 -19.36
N ILE A 231 10.01 40.75 -20.16
CA ILE A 231 9.50 41.21 -21.46
C ILE A 231 8.52 42.38 -21.26
N LEU A 232 7.59 42.29 -20.32
CA LEU A 232 6.67 43.38 -19.96
C LEU A 232 7.44 44.60 -19.44
N TYR A 233 8.49 44.43 -18.63
CA TYR A 233 9.30 45.53 -18.12
C TYR A 233 9.97 46.33 -19.24
N PHE A 234 10.45 45.65 -20.30
CA PHE A 234 11.03 46.32 -21.46
C PHE A 234 9.99 46.87 -22.45
N LEU A 235 8.86 46.19 -22.64
CA LEU A 235 7.83 46.58 -23.61
C LEU A 235 6.85 47.65 -23.09
N LEU A 236 6.62 47.73 -21.78
CA LEU A 236 5.63 48.65 -21.20
C LEU A 236 6.03 50.14 -21.36
N PRO A 237 7.30 50.56 -21.19
CA PRO A 237 7.72 51.93 -21.48
C PRO A 237 7.57 52.29 -22.96
N GLU A 238 7.94 51.38 -23.88
CA GLU A 238 7.81 51.58 -25.33
C GLU A 238 6.34 51.71 -25.74
N PHE A 239 5.46 50.91 -25.14
CA PHE A 239 4.02 51.00 -25.33
C PHE A 239 3.43 52.32 -24.83
N LEU A 240 3.86 52.79 -23.65
CA LEU A 240 3.41 54.08 -23.10
C LEU A 240 3.88 55.24 -23.98
N ILE A 241 5.13 55.23 -24.43
CA ILE A 241 5.68 56.28 -25.31
C ILE A 241 4.97 56.28 -26.67
N GLY A 242 4.79 55.12 -27.30
CA GLY A 242 4.07 54.99 -28.57
C GLY A 242 2.59 55.35 -28.46
N GLY A 243 1.92 54.95 -27.37
CA GLY A 243 0.51 55.25 -27.11
C GLY A 243 0.27 56.73 -26.80
N PHE A 244 1.12 57.36 -25.98
CA PHE A 244 1.06 58.81 -25.75
C PHE A 244 1.41 59.60 -27.00
N GLY A 245 2.39 59.14 -27.80
CA GLY A 245 2.72 59.73 -29.09
C GLY A 245 1.50 59.79 -30.02
N MET A 246 0.74 58.70 -30.14
CA MET A 246 -0.47 58.65 -30.98
C MET A 246 -1.60 59.61 -30.54
N ILE A 247 -1.64 60.04 -29.28
CA ILE A 247 -2.67 60.96 -28.74
C ILE A 247 -2.31 62.44 -29.02
N PHE A 248 -1.01 62.77 -29.07
CA PHE A 248 -0.53 64.15 -29.14
C PHE A 248 0.14 64.52 -30.48
N VAL A 249 0.27 63.58 -31.41
CA VAL A 249 0.88 63.81 -32.74
C VAL A 249 -0.11 64.45 -33.70
N ASP A 250 0.35 65.51 -34.39
CA ASP A 250 -0.38 66.17 -35.46
C ASP A 250 -0.69 65.17 -36.60
N PRO A 251 -1.93 65.10 -37.10
CA PRO A 251 -2.34 64.08 -38.07
C PRO A 251 -1.66 64.17 -39.44
N GLU A 252 -0.82 65.18 -39.68
CA GLU A 252 -0.01 65.34 -40.89
C GLU A 252 1.29 64.53 -40.87
N ASP A 253 1.77 64.10 -39.70
CA ASP A 253 3.02 63.35 -39.56
C ASP A 253 2.80 61.83 -39.70
N LYS A 254 2.74 61.37 -40.94
CA LYS A 254 2.38 59.98 -41.31
C LYS A 254 3.41 58.92 -40.89
N GLU A 255 4.63 59.31 -40.52
CA GLU A 255 5.71 58.35 -40.18
C GLU A 255 5.58 57.76 -38.77
N MET A 256 4.91 58.45 -37.84
CA MET A 256 4.77 58.00 -36.45
C MET A 256 3.61 57.02 -36.21
N ILE A 257 2.58 57.03 -37.07
CA ILE A 257 1.43 56.12 -37.02
C ILE A 257 1.83 54.62 -37.11
N PRO A 258 2.66 54.18 -38.08
CA PRO A 258 3.03 52.77 -38.21
C PRO A 258 3.86 52.24 -37.04
N ILE A 259 4.67 53.09 -36.39
CA ILE A 259 5.46 52.71 -35.21
C ILE A 259 4.55 52.42 -34.02
N GLY A 260 3.55 53.29 -33.77
CA GLY A 260 2.56 53.06 -32.72
C GLY A 260 1.76 51.77 -32.91
N ILE A 261 1.37 51.46 -34.16
CA ILE A 261 0.69 50.19 -34.50
C ILE A 261 1.62 48.98 -34.26
N LEU A 262 2.89 49.07 -34.64
CA LEU A 262 3.86 48.01 -34.40
C LEU A 262 4.03 47.73 -32.89
N CYS A 263 4.17 48.76 -32.06
CA CYS A 263 4.26 48.63 -30.61
C CYS A 263 3.00 47.97 -30.00
N LEU A 264 1.80 48.32 -30.48
CA LEU A 264 0.53 47.70 -30.09
C LEU A 264 0.50 46.19 -30.41
N VAL A 265 0.95 45.81 -31.61
CA VAL A 265 0.99 44.39 -32.03
C VAL A 265 2.00 43.60 -31.21
N VAL A 266 3.19 44.16 -30.98
CA VAL A 266 4.23 43.52 -30.14
C VAL A 266 3.72 43.32 -28.72
N PHE A 267 3.07 44.33 -28.13
CA PHE A 267 2.46 44.20 -26.80
C PHE A 267 1.33 43.16 -26.76
N ALA A 268 0.47 43.08 -27.77
CA ALA A 268 -0.58 42.07 -27.83
C ALA A 268 -0.01 40.64 -27.87
N ILE A 269 1.07 40.41 -28.62
CA ILE A 269 1.72 39.10 -28.73
C ILE A 269 2.43 38.73 -27.42
N PHE A 270 3.29 39.61 -26.91
CA PHE A 270 4.18 39.29 -25.80
C PHE A 270 3.58 39.60 -24.41
N GLY A 271 2.74 40.62 -24.31
CA GLY A 271 2.10 41.05 -23.07
C GLY A 271 0.80 40.31 -22.76
N ILE A 272 0.12 39.74 -23.76
CA ILE A 272 -1.18 39.06 -23.58
C ILE A 272 -1.11 37.61 -24.08
N ALA A 273 -0.86 37.38 -25.38
CA ALA A 273 -0.96 36.05 -25.97
C ALA A 273 0.09 35.07 -25.38
N TRP A 274 1.33 35.53 -25.18
CA TRP A 274 2.40 34.73 -24.58
C TRP A 274 2.11 34.30 -23.13
N PRO A 275 1.74 35.19 -22.19
CA PRO A 275 1.35 34.77 -20.85
C PRO A 275 0.10 33.87 -20.84
N CYS A 276 -0.91 34.14 -21.67
CA CYS A 276 -2.07 33.25 -21.80
C CYS A 276 -1.68 31.85 -22.26
N TYR A 277 -0.82 31.74 -23.27
CA TYR A 277 -0.27 30.46 -23.74
C TYR A 277 0.54 29.77 -22.65
N CYS A 278 1.39 30.49 -21.92
CA CYS A 278 2.16 29.96 -20.80
C CYS A 278 1.28 29.40 -19.68
N ILE A 279 0.23 30.14 -19.30
CA ILE A 279 -0.73 29.70 -18.27
C ILE A 279 -1.43 28.43 -18.75
N PHE A 280 -1.95 28.42 -19.98
CA PHE A 280 -2.63 27.27 -20.56
C PHE A 280 -1.72 26.04 -20.66
N ALA A 281 -0.48 26.20 -21.14
CA ALA A 281 0.50 25.12 -21.23
C ALA A 281 0.87 24.57 -19.85
N SER A 282 1.07 25.42 -18.85
CA SER A 282 1.34 25.00 -17.46
C SER A 282 0.16 24.24 -16.84
N TRP A 283 -1.07 24.66 -17.13
CA TRP A 283 -2.29 24.03 -16.64
C TRP A 283 -2.48 22.66 -17.31
N LYS A 284 -2.32 22.61 -18.63
CA LYS A 284 -2.43 21.37 -19.42
C LYS A 284 -1.38 20.35 -18.98
N GLY A 285 -0.14 20.78 -18.76
CA GLY A 285 0.93 19.91 -18.25
C GLY A 285 0.60 19.32 -16.87
N ARG A 286 0.09 20.14 -15.93
CA ARG A 286 -0.35 19.66 -14.60
C ARG A 286 -1.51 18.68 -14.67
N SER A 287 -2.48 18.94 -15.55
CA SER A 287 -3.66 18.08 -15.76
C SER A 287 -3.27 16.71 -16.31
N GLU A 288 -2.44 16.68 -17.36
CA GLU A 288 -1.93 15.44 -17.97
C GLU A 288 -1.12 14.62 -16.95
N MET A 289 -0.30 15.29 -16.13
CA MET A 289 0.47 14.63 -15.06
C MET A 289 -0.44 14.01 -13.99
N LYS A 290 -1.47 14.74 -13.55
CA LYS A 290 -2.45 14.25 -12.57
C LYS A 290 -3.22 13.03 -13.09
N SER A 291 -3.66 13.06 -14.35
CA SER A 291 -4.37 11.93 -14.97
C SER A 291 -3.47 10.70 -15.10
N SER A 292 -2.19 10.88 -15.44
CA SER A 292 -1.22 9.78 -15.48
C SER A 292 -1.01 9.17 -14.09
N LEU A 293 -0.88 10.01 -13.07
CA LEU A 293 -0.70 9.59 -11.69
C LEU A 293 -1.91 8.81 -11.16
N ASP A 294 -3.13 9.20 -11.52
CA ASP A 294 -4.36 8.46 -11.18
C ASP A 294 -4.36 7.05 -11.78
N GLY A 295 -3.97 6.92 -13.06
CA GLY A 295 -3.83 5.62 -13.71
C GLY A 295 -2.78 4.73 -13.03
N ILE A 296 -1.66 5.32 -12.60
CA ILE A 296 -0.58 4.60 -11.91
C ILE A 296 -1.02 4.18 -10.50
N ASN A 297 -1.63 5.08 -9.73
CA ASN A 297 -2.08 4.82 -8.37
C ASN A 297 -3.17 3.74 -8.30
N LYS A 298 -3.98 3.59 -9.35
CA LYS A 298 -4.92 2.46 -9.49
C LYS A 298 -4.24 1.09 -9.58
N VAL A 299 -3.00 1.03 -10.04
CA VAL A 299 -2.22 -0.22 -10.06
C VAL A 299 -1.45 -0.38 -8.75
N LEU A 300 -0.84 0.70 -8.26
CA LEU A 300 -0.04 0.68 -7.02
C LEU A 300 -0.88 0.41 -5.76
N MET A 301 -2.19 0.71 -5.78
CA MET A 301 -3.08 0.44 -4.66
C MET A 301 -3.16 -1.04 -4.26
N PHE A 302 -2.97 -1.96 -5.22
CA PHE A 302 -2.93 -3.41 -4.94
C PHE A 302 -1.71 -3.82 -4.10
N TYR A 303 -0.73 -2.92 -3.99
CA TYR A 303 0.50 -3.11 -3.24
C TYR A 303 0.57 -2.18 -2.03
N ASN A 304 -0.52 -1.51 -1.65
CA ASN A 304 -0.56 -0.53 -0.54
C ASN A 304 0.42 0.64 -0.72
N ILE A 305 0.71 0.99 -1.97
CA ILE A 305 1.64 2.06 -2.30
C ILE A 305 0.88 3.17 -3.02
N PHE A 306 1.16 4.38 -2.60
CA PHE A 306 0.67 5.60 -3.22
C PHE A 306 1.84 6.36 -3.80
N MET A 307 1.77 6.69 -5.08
CA MET A 307 2.75 7.54 -5.74
C MET A 307 2.27 8.99 -5.75
N THR A 308 3.17 9.90 -5.38
CA THR A 308 3.00 11.34 -5.54
C THR A 308 4.25 11.96 -6.16
N TYR A 309 4.15 13.22 -6.57
CA TYR A 309 5.28 13.96 -7.09
C TYR A 309 5.32 15.39 -6.54
N THR A 310 6.53 15.93 -6.40
CA THR A 310 6.77 17.34 -6.15
C THR A 310 7.59 17.93 -7.28
N VAL A 311 7.49 19.25 -7.44
CA VAL A 311 8.20 19.99 -8.47
C VAL A 311 9.01 21.09 -7.81
N SER A 312 10.33 21.06 -8.01
CA SER A 312 11.20 22.13 -7.53
C SER A 312 10.92 23.43 -8.30
N ARG A 313 10.54 24.50 -7.59
CA ARG A 313 10.23 25.80 -8.19
C ARG A 313 11.42 26.43 -8.94
N MET A 314 12.64 26.16 -8.49
CA MET A 314 13.85 26.77 -9.07
C MET A 314 14.45 25.94 -10.20
N SER A 315 14.50 24.61 -10.05
CA SER A 315 15.19 23.74 -11.01
C SER A 315 14.24 23.05 -12.00
N ALA A 316 12.93 23.13 -11.74
CA ALA A 316 11.89 22.38 -12.44
C ALA A 316 12.16 20.86 -12.50
N LYS A 317 12.98 20.36 -11.57
CA LYS A 317 13.14 18.92 -11.34
C LYS A 317 11.89 18.37 -10.69
N VAL A 318 11.49 17.18 -11.14
CA VAL A 318 10.35 16.46 -10.57
C VAL A 318 10.88 15.34 -9.71
N THR A 319 10.43 15.30 -8.46
CA THR A 319 10.76 14.24 -7.52
C THR A 319 9.50 13.41 -7.29
N ILE A 320 9.60 12.11 -7.54
CA ILE A 320 8.53 11.15 -7.28
C ILE A 320 8.76 10.53 -5.91
N TYR A 321 7.68 10.33 -5.17
CA TYR A 321 7.66 9.68 -3.86
C TYR A 321 6.72 8.48 -3.92
N PHE A 322 7.17 7.38 -3.33
CA PHE A 322 6.37 6.19 -3.09
C PHE A 322 6.09 6.13 -1.59
N ILE A 323 4.82 6.23 -1.24
CA ILE A 323 4.33 6.33 0.13
C ILE A 323 3.57 5.06 0.46
N TYR A 324 3.94 4.39 1.54
CA TYR A 324 3.20 3.25 2.07
C TYR A 324 1.95 3.71 2.80
N TYR A 325 0.84 2.99 2.65
CA TYR A 325 -0.33 3.19 3.50
C TYR A 325 -0.97 1.86 3.85
N ASP A 326 -1.42 1.72 5.10
CA ASP A 326 -2.17 0.54 5.53
C ASP A 326 -3.67 0.82 5.48
N ILE A 327 -4.40 0.03 4.68
CA ILE A 327 -5.86 0.11 4.57
C ILE A 327 -6.57 -0.78 5.59
N GLY A 328 -5.87 -1.68 6.28
CA GLY A 328 -6.42 -2.64 7.25
C GLY A 328 -7.27 -1.97 8.34
N PRO A 329 -6.75 -0.97 9.08
CA PRO A 329 -7.52 -0.26 10.11
C PRO A 329 -8.78 0.40 9.55
N CYS A 330 -8.71 0.96 8.34
CA CYS A 330 -9.85 1.57 7.66
C CYS A 330 -10.91 0.53 7.27
N LEU A 331 -10.50 -0.63 6.74
CA LEU A 331 -11.40 -1.74 6.42
C LEU A 331 -12.08 -2.27 7.67
N GLN A 332 -11.34 -2.47 8.75
CA GLN A 332 -11.88 -2.91 10.04
C GLN A 332 -12.91 -1.91 10.57
N TYR A 333 -12.61 -0.61 10.52
CA TYR A 333 -13.55 0.45 10.88
C TYR A 333 -14.83 0.42 10.03
N ILE A 334 -14.71 0.26 8.71
CA ILE A 334 -15.85 0.17 7.79
C ILE A 334 -16.71 -1.07 8.11
N GLN A 335 -16.08 -2.22 8.33
CA GLN A 335 -16.78 -3.46 8.69
C GLN A 335 -17.54 -3.33 10.02
N ILE A 336 -16.92 -2.72 11.04
CA ILE A 336 -17.57 -2.43 12.32
C ILE A 336 -18.80 -1.53 12.10
N ARG A 337 -18.65 -0.48 11.30
CA ARG A 337 -19.73 0.47 11.01
C ARG A 337 -20.88 -0.18 10.22
N GLN A 338 -20.57 -1.04 9.26
CA GLN A 338 -21.57 -1.81 8.50
C GLN A 338 -22.31 -2.79 9.42
N SER A 339 -21.59 -3.48 10.30
CA SER A 339 -22.16 -4.42 11.27
C SER A 339 -23.15 -3.72 12.21
N ARG A 340 -22.80 -2.52 12.72
CA ARG A 340 -23.68 -1.69 13.55
C ARG A 340 -24.95 -1.26 12.81
N ARG A 341 -24.82 -0.82 11.57
CA ARG A 341 -25.97 -0.43 10.73
C ARG A 341 -26.90 -1.62 10.47
N ASN A 342 -26.33 -2.80 10.21
CA ASN A 342 -27.12 -4.01 9.99
C ASN A 342 -27.83 -4.46 11.27
N SER A 343 -27.19 -4.36 12.45
CA SER A 343 -27.84 -4.66 13.73
C SER A 343 -28.96 -3.66 14.07
N GLU A 344 -28.77 -2.37 13.81
CA GLU A 344 -29.82 -1.35 13.99
C GLU A 344 -31.01 -1.59 13.07
N THR A 345 -30.76 -1.99 11.82
CA THR A 345 -31.82 -2.33 10.85
C THR A 345 -32.57 -3.59 11.27
N ARG A 346 -31.86 -4.60 11.79
CA ARG A 346 -32.45 -5.84 12.30
C ARG A 346 -33.30 -5.60 13.55
N LEU A 347 -32.81 -4.77 14.49
CA LEU A 347 -33.57 -4.33 15.66
C LEU A 347 -34.84 -3.59 15.23
N LYS A 348 -34.77 -2.66 14.27
CA LYS A 348 -35.96 -1.97 13.75
C LYS A 348 -36.99 -2.91 13.13
N MET A 349 -36.57 -3.97 12.43
CA MET A 349 -37.52 -4.95 11.89
C MET A 349 -38.18 -5.78 13.00
N VAL A 350 -37.42 -6.16 14.04
CA VAL A 350 -37.97 -6.88 15.20
C VAL A 350 -39.00 -6.02 15.96
N TYR A 351 -38.72 -4.72 16.17
CA TYR A 351 -39.69 -3.82 16.80
C TYR A 351 -40.95 -3.62 15.96
N VAL A 352 -40.84 -3.63 14.63
CA VAL A 352 -42.00 -3.54 13.73
C VAL A 352 -42.82 -4.83 13.73
N GLU A 353 -42.19 -6.01 13.84
CA GLU A 353 -42.89 -7.29 14.02
C GLU A 353 -43.60 -7.37 15.38
N GLU A 354 -42.97 -6.92 16.48
CA GLU A 354 -43.60 -6.84 17.80
C GLU A 354 -44.80 -5.87 17.82
N GLU A 355 -44.71 -4.70 17.19
CA GLU A 355 -45.85 -3.76 17.08
C GLU A 355 -47.02 -4.33 16.25
N LEU A 356 -46.72 -5.10 15.20
CA LEU A 356 -47.75 -5.77 14.37
C LEU A 356 -48.42 -6.95 15.09
N GLU A 357 -47.71 -7.64 15.98
CA GLU A 357 -48.28 -8.71 16.81
C GLU A 357 -49.16 -8.13 17.93
N ASP A 358 -48.77 -7.01 18.57
CA ASP A 358 -49.54 -6.37 19.65
C ASP A 358 -50.87 -5.75 19.18
N GLU A 359 -50.94 -5.22 17.94
CA GLU A 359 -52.20 -4.70 17.36
C GLU A 359 -53.21 -5.80 16.99
N SER A 360 -52.81 -7.08 16.97
CA SER A 360 -53.66 -8.21 16.57
C SER A 360 -54.30 -8.98 17.74
N ALA A 361 -54.04 -8.58 18.99
CA ALA A 361 -54.58 -9.25 20.18
C ALA A 361 -56.09 -8.94 20.40
N PRO A 362 -56.97 -9.95 20.55
CA PRO A 362 -58.41 -9.71 20.70
C PRO A 362 -58.78 -9.20 22.10
N LEU A 363 -59.59 -8.13 22.14
CA LEU A 363 -60.16 -7.52 23.33
C LEU A 363 -61.10 -8.48 24.07
N ILE A 364 -60.66 -9.02 25.21
CA ILE A 364 -61.51 -9.81 26.11
C ILE A 364 -62.41 -8.85 26.91
N GLY A 365 -63.71 -8.88 26.61
CA GLY A 365 -64.75 -8.18 27.36
C GLY A 365 -65.08 -8.85 28.71
N PRO A 366 -65.71 -8.13 29.66
CA PRO A 366 -65.80 -8.57 31.04
C PRO A 366 -66.80 -9.72 31.25
N ASP A 367 -66.34 -10.67 32.05
CA ASP A 367 -66.99 -11.92 32.44
C ASP A 367 -68.26 -11.68 33.29
N LYS A 368 -69.37 -12.28 32.89
CA LYS A 368 -70.64 -12.32 33.63
C LYS A 368 -70.85 -13.74 34.18
N THR A 369 -70.63 -13.85 35.47
CA THR A 369 -71.34 -14.65 36.49
C THR A 369 -72.36 -15.73 36.03
N ASN A 370 -72.22 -16.88 36.73
CA ASN A 370 -73.28 -17.82 37.14
C ASN A 370 -73.96 -18.70 36.07
N ASN A 371 -73.76 -20.02 36.13
CA ASN A 371 -74.50 -20.88 37.07
C ASN A 371 -74.15 -22.37 36.91
N GLN A 372 -74.10 -23.01 38.07
CA GLN A 372 -74.11 -24.45 38.36
C GLN A 372 -75.00 -25.29 37.42
N LYS A 373 -74.52 -26.47 36.99
CA LYS A 373 -74.79 -27.75 37.66
C LYS A 373 -73.86 -28.85 37.18
#